data_AF-A0A922L1R9-F1
#
_entry.id   AF-A0A922L1R9-F1
#
_cell.length_a   1.000
_cell.length_b   1.000
_cell.length_c   1.000
_cell.angle_alpha   90.00
_cell.angle_beta   90.00
_cell.angle_gamma   90.00
#
_symmetry.space_group_name_H-M   'P 1'
#
loop_
_entity.id
_entity.type
_entity.pdbx_description
1 polymer ?
#
loop_
_entity_poly.entity_id
_entity_poly.type
_entity_poly.pdbx_seq_one_letter_code
_entity_poly.pdbx_strand_id
1 'polypeptide(L)'
;MCITKLFCNSFFILLSTLITIANIHKTTATTTTTTIDNERFSSITNNNNKNYNKHCDYPFLAAIIHRTKKYIICTGVVVGKDIEILVEANCVTKIIMNEANYFIYIGHTNWSEHGSLDKESVFDINEIILHPMNYNENGTQQYYGPMDDIAIVKIISSSGRKKFISRALLLSVDTIDVLHDCKYIGWMDNDTKFITIDATIINKYDDCQKYFKDFNPKTMYCLQINNDCKIRNGHFYGPLICSIESHSFKINITLSITSFVIEKCSTLTGISFETENLFISSKLLNFQKWINEKVKKPLYIEPNSFMAITTQTEEIPIYTTTTAIATVITTTMINGNQIKSMTKQPRINQSKNIDNDVGGWKINNTFHYLALDRINWVPCIIFFILMFMTVSIFALLECAFV
;
A
#
# COMPACT_ATOMS: atom_id res chain seq x y z
N MET A 1 -56.00 -23.15 15.36
CA MET A 1 -55.78 -22.24 16.51
C MET A 1 -54.54 -22.55 17.38
N CYS A 2 -53.58 -23.39 16.93
CA CYS A 2 -52.30 -23.64 17.65
C CYS A 2 -51.04 -23.16 16.89
N ILE A 3 -51.12 -22.87 15.59
CA ILE A 3 -49.97 -22.48 14.76
C ILE A 3 -49.58 -21.01 14.98
N THR A 4 -50.56 -20.14 15.24
CA THR A 4 -50.35 -18.71 15.52
C THR A 4 -49.56 -18.44 16.80
N LYS A 5 -49.66 -19.30 17.82
CA LYS A 5 -48.86 -19.18 19.05
C LYS A 5 -47.39 -19.54 18.83
N LEU A 6 -47.11 -20.47 17.92
CA LEU A 6 -45.74 -20.90 17.61
C LEU A 6 -45.00 -19.82 16.81
N PHE A 7 -45.66 -19.23 15.81
CA PHE A 7 -45.06 -18.16 15.00
C PHE A 7 -44.85 -16.86 15.78
N CYS A 8 -45.78 -16.50 16.67
CA CYS A 8 -45.63 -15.30 17.49
C CYS A 8 -44.44 -15.43 18.46
N ASN A 9 -44.28 -16.58 19.11
CA ASN A 9 -43.11 -16.82 19.97
C ASN A 9 -41.79 -16.84 19.18
N SER A 10 -41.75 -17.48 18.01
CA SER A 10 -40.55 -17.47 17.17
C SER A 10 -40.19 -16.08 16.69
N PHE A 11 -41.17 -15.24 16.35
CA PHE A 11 -40.95 -13.85 15.95
C PHE A 11 -40.41 -12.99 17.10
N PHE A 12 -40.96 -13.13 18.31
CA PHE A 12 -40.45 -12.42 19.49
C PHE A 12 -39.04 -12.85 19.89
N ILE A 13 -38.69 -14.13 19.71
CA ILE A 13 -37.33 -14.63 19.94
C ILE A 13 -36.37 -14.08 18.89
N LEU A 14 -36.78 -14.02 17.61
CA LEU A 14 -35.96 -13.44 16.54
C LEU A 14 -35.75 -11.94 16.74
N LEU A 15 -36.80 -11.22 17.16
CA LEU A 15 -36.72 -9.79 17.41
C LEU A 15 -35.87 -9.47 18.65
N SER A 16 -35.97 -10.27 19.72
CA SER A 16 -35.14 -10.05 20.92
C SER A 16 -33.66 -10.40 20.66
N THR A 17 -33.39 -11.43 19.85
CA THR A 17 -32.01 -11.75 19.42
C THR A 17 -31.45 -10.66 18.50
N LEU A 18 -32.22 -10.13 17.56
CA LEU A 18 -31.82 -8.98 16.74
C LEU A 18 -31.53 -7.72 17.57
N ILE A 19 -32.37 -7.41 18.56
CA ILE A 19 -32.14 -6.28 19.48
C ILE A 19 -30.89 -6.52 20.35
N THR A 20 -30.67 -7.76 20.79
CA THR A 20 -29.49 -8.12 21.58
C THR A 20 -28.22 -8.03 20.75
N ILE A 21 -28.23 -8.51 19.49
CA ILE A 21 -27.11 -8.37 18.55
C ILE A 21 -26.85 -6.89 18.23
N ALA A 22 -27.89 -6.08 18.04
CA ALA A 22 -27.76 -4.64 17.81
C ALA A 22 -27.16 -3.92 19.03
N ASN A 23 -27.55 -4.32 20.25
CA ASN A 23 -26.98 -3.76 21.48
C ASN A 23 -25.56 -4.23 21.75
N ILE A 24 -25.22 -5.49 21.46
CA ILE A 24 -23.85 -6.01 21.50
C ILE A 24 -22.99 -5.25 20.49
N HIS A 25 -23.47 -4.99 19.28
CA HIS A 25 -22.75 -4.15 18.33
C HIS A 25 -22.57 -2.70 18.82
N LYS A 26 -23.52 -2.18 19.61
CA LYS A 26 -23.44 -0.83 20.20
C LYS A 26 -22.40 -0.74 21.33
N THR A 27 -22.19 -1.80 22.12
CA THR A 27 -21.12 -1.86 23.14
C THR A 27 -19.77 -2.27 22.56
N THR A 28 -19.75 -3.02 21.46
CA THR A 28 -18.49 -3.43 20.78
C THR A 28 -17.97 -2.33 19.83
N ALA A 29 -18.75 -1.28 19.57
CA ALA A 29 -18.37 -0.09 18.77
C ALA A 29 -17.32 0.83 19.42
N THR A 30 -16.65 0.38 20.49
CA THR A 30 -15.40 1.00 20.99
C THR A 30 -14.18 0.13 20.73
N THR A 31 -14.28 -0.85 19.83
CA THR A 31 -13.13 -1.45 19.16
C THR A 31 -13.24 -1.03 17.71
N THR A 32 -12.45 -0.02 17.34
CA THR A 32 -12.40 0.52 16.00
C THR A 32 -11.79 -0.53 15.08
N THR A 33 -12.60 -1.51 14.65
CA THR A 33 -12.28 -2.31 13.47
C THR A 33 -12.32 -1.32 12.33
N THR A 34 -11.16 -0.76 11.97
CA THR A 34 -10.98 -0.03 10.73
C THR A 34 -11.36 -1.01 9.62
N THR A 35 -12.59 -0.91 9.12
CA THR A 35 -12.91 -1.36 7.77
C THR A 35 -11.87 -0.70 6.90
N ILE A 36 -10.93 -1.51 6.42
CA ILE A 36 -9.99 -1.15 5.37
C ILE A 36 -10.90 -0.75 4.21
N ASP A 37 -11.09 0.56 4.03
CA ASP A 37 -11.58 1.11 2.78
C ASP A 37 -10.72 0.42 1.72
N ASN A 38 -11.33 -0.40 0.86
CA ASN A 38 -10.68 -1.08 -0.26
C ASN A 38 -10.23 -0.04 -1.30
N GLU A 39 -9.43 0.96 -0.91
CA GLU A 39 -8.50 1.66 -1.78
C GLU A 39 -7.52 0.60 -2.27
N ARG A 40 -7.97 -0.12 -3.29
CA ARG A 40 -7.26 -1.23 -3.91
C ARG A 40 -5.91 -0.70 -4.38
N PHE A 41 -4.86 -1.11 -3.67
CA PHE A 41 -3.47 -0.85 -3.99
C PHE A 41 -3.19 -1.34 -5.40
N SER A 42 -3.31 -0.43 -6.34
CA SER A 42 -2.80 -0.59 -7.67
C SER A 42 -1.83 0.55 -7.87
N SER A 43 -0.54 0.24 -7.76
CA SER A 43 0.40 0.84 -8.70
C SER A 43 -0.12 0.45 -10.09
N ILE A 44 -1.02 1.26 -10.66
CA ILE A 44 -1.55 1.04 -12.00
C ILE A 44 -0.38 1.29 -12.97
N THR A 45 0.40 0.26 -13.23
CA THR A 45 1.11 0.07 -14.49
C THR A 45 0.08 -0.38 -15.52
N ASN A 46 -0.63 0.57 -16.13
CA ASN A 46 -1.29 0.33 -17.41
C ASN A 46 -0.75 1.32 -18.45
N ASN A 47 0.15 0.78 -19.26
CA ASN A 47 0.49 1.27 -20.59
C ASN A 47 -0.79 1.32 -21.42
N ASN A 48 -1.21 2.51 -21.86
CA ASN A 48 -1.87 2.74 -23.15
C ASN A 48 -2.12 4.23 -23.49
N ASN A 49 -1.75 5.20 -22.64
CA ASN A 49 -1.70 6.62 -23.04
C ASN A 49 -0.25 7.10 -23.22
N LYS A 50 0.16 7.17 -24.49
CA LYS A 50 1.54 7.28 -24.94
C LYS A 50 2.24 8.64 -24.75
N ASN A 51 1.73 9.56 -23.93
CA ASN A 51 2.33 10.91 -23.84
C ASN A 51 2.52 11.54 -22.45
N TYR A 52 2.22 10.84 -21.34
CA TYR A 52 2.53 11.33 -19.98
C TYR A 52 3.00 10.24 -19.00
N ASN A 53 3.53 9.12 -19.50
CA ASN A 53 4.02 8.03 -18.63
C ASN A 53 5.48 8.28 -18.20
N LYS A 54 5.73 9.36 -17.46
CA LYS A 54 6.94 9.40 -16.62
C LYS A 54 6.66 8.46 -15.44
N HIS A 55 7.13 7.22 -15.57
CA HIS A 55 6.95 6.21 -14.52
C HIS A 55 7.72 6.67 -13.29
N CYS A 56 7.02 6.87 -12.18
CA CYS A 56 7.61 7.21 -10.90
C CYS A 56 7.53 5.98 -10.01
N ASP A 57 8.68 5.35 -9.75
CA ASP A 57 8.75 4.11 -8.96
C ASP A 57 8.29 4.32 -7.50
N TYR A 58 8.49 5.54 -6.98
CA TYR A 58 8.19 5.93 -5.60
C TYR A 58 7.37 7.22 -5.57
N PRO A 59 6.07 7.17 -5.95
CA PRO A 59 5.21 8.36 -6.06
C PRO A 59 4.93 9.05 -4.72
N PHE A 60 5.16 8.37 -3.60
CA PHE A 60 5.00 8.88 -2.23
C PHE A 60 6.27 9.57 -1.68
N LEU A 61 7.41 9.48 -2.39
CA LEU A 61 8.67 10.05 -1.92
C LEU A 61 8.67 11.57 -2.08
N ALA A 62 9.15 12.29 -1.07
CA ALA A 62 9.21 13.74 -1.06
C ALA A 62 10.63 14.23 -0.73
N ALA A 63 11.07 15.29 -1.39
CA ALA A 63 12.31 16.00 -1.10
C ALA A 63 12.02 17.45 -0.73
N ILE A 64 12.68 17.97 0.29
CA ILE A 64 12.64 19.39 0.67
C ILE A 64 13.90 20.05 0.12
N ILE A 65 13.71 20.99 -0.80
CA ILE A 65 14.76 21.56 -1.64
C ILE A 65 14.84 23.06 -1.40
N HIS A 66 16.05 23.58 -1.31
CA HIS A 66 16.27 25.03 -1.26
C HIS A 66 15.93 25.69 -2.60
N ARG A 67 15.04 26.69 -2.60
CA ARG A 67 14.56 27.40 -3.81
C ARG A 67 15.66 27.93 -4.70
N THR A 68 16.60 28.69 -4.13
CA THR A 68 17.71 29.31 -4.87
C THR A 68 18.86 28.34 -5.14
N LYS A 69 19.32 27.61 -4.11
CA LYS A 69 20.53 26.80 -4.18
C LYS A 69 20.32 25.41 -4.80
N LYS A 70 19.08 24.95 -4.93
CA LYS A 70 18.68 23.68 -5.57
C LYS A 70 19.27 22.40 -4.98
N TYR A 71 19.88 22.44 -3.80
CA TYR A 71 20.22 21.24 -3.03
C TYR A 71 19.08 20.79 -2.12
N ILE A 72 19.15 19.53 -1.71
CA ILE A 72 18.25 18.87 -0.77
C ILE A 72 18.72 19.17 0.65
N ILE A 73 17.77 19.45 1.54
CA ILE A 73 18.04 19.51 2.99
C ILE A 73 17.43 18.32 3.72
N CYS A 74 16.32 17.81 3.20
CA CYS A 74 15.65 16.69 3.83
C CYS A 74 14.82 15.91 2.82
N THR A 75 14.45 14.70 3.20
CA THR A 75 13.54 13.83 2.47
C THR A 75 12.51 13.25 3.41
N GLY A 76 11.38 12.86 2.86
CA GLY A 76 10.30 12.24 3.60
C GLY A 76 9.40 11.40 2.73
N VAL A 77 8.33 10.91 3.34
CA VAL A 77 7.30 10.15 2.66
C VAL A 77 5.92 10.73 2.94
N VAL A 78 5.08 10.78 1.91
CA VAL A 78 3.68 11.19 2.03
C VAL A 78 2.92 10.09 2.77
N VAL A 79 2.34 10.39 3.93
CA VAL A 79 1.64 9.40 4.77
C VAL A 79 0.15 9.69 4.90
N GLY A 80 -0.26 10.96 4.79
CA GLY A 80 -1.63 11.38 5.03
C GLY A 80 -2.46 11.70 3.78
N LYS A 81 -3.78 11.73 3.96
CA LYS A 81 -4.75 12.00 2.90
C LYS A 81 -4.68 13.43 2.37
N ASP A 82 -4.29 14.38 3.20
CA ASP A 82 -4.15 15.79 2.85
C ASP A 82 -2.67 16.12 2.51
N ILE A 83 -1.88 15.11 2.14
CA ILE A 83 -0.46 15.19 1.75
C ILE A 83 0.42 15.64 2.93
N GLU A 84 0.14 15.09 4.11
CA GLU A 84 1.04 15.18 5.25
C GLU A 84 2.27 14.30 5.01
N ILE A 85 3.45 14.88 5.19
CA ILE A 85 4.74 14.26 4.87
C ILE A 85 5.50 14.00 6.15
N LEU A 86 5.86 12.75 6.38
CA LEU A 86 6.72 12.38 7.49
C LEU A 86 8.18 12.56 7.09
N VAL A 87 8.94 13.25 7.93
CA VAL A 87 10.37 13.58 7.74
C VAL A 87 11.13 13.37 9.05
N GLU A 88 12.45 13.42 9.00
CA GLU A 88 13.30 13.52 10.19
C GLU A 88 13.15 14.91 10.84
N ALA A 89 13.17 15.04 12.18
CA ALA A 89 12.96 16.35 12.82
C ALA A 89 14.18 17.27 12.64
N ASN A 90 15.37 16.71 12.84
CA ASN A 90 16.66 17.39 12.81
C ASN A 90 16.89 18.09 11.47
N CYS A 91 16.50 17.46 10.37
CA CYS A 91 16.63 18.04 9.03
C CYS A 91 15.72 19.28 8.82
N VAL A 92 14.56 19.37 9.48
CA VAL A 92 13.60 20.47 9.28
C VAL A 92 13.75 21.61 10.29
N THR A 93 14.55 21.44 11.34
CA THR A 93 14.83 22.52 12.32
C THR A 93 15.35 23.80 11.67
N LYS A 94 16.28 23.67 10.71
CA LYS A 94 16.84 24.80 9.95
C LYS A 94 15.83 25.44 8.99
N ILE A 95 14.82 24.67 8.58
CA ILE A 95 13.78 25.08 7.64
C ILE A 95 12.77 25.98 8.35
N ILE A 96 12.41 25.67 9.60
CA ILE A 96 11.46 26.46 10.40
C ILE A 96 11.86 27.94 10.46
N MET A 97 13.16 28.24 10.56
CA MET A 97 13.65 29.62 10.63
C MET A 97 13.57 30.36 9.28
N ASN A 98 13.47 29.65 8.16
CA ASN A 98 13.60 30.22 6.82
C ASN A 98 12.69 29.52 5.80
N GLU A 99 11.46 29.18 6.19
CA GLU A 99 10.56 28.31 5.43
C GLU A 99 10.36 28.76 3.98
N ALA A 100 10.25 30.08 3.75
CA ALA A 100 10.09 30.68 2.43
C ALA A 100 11.23 30.33 1.44
N ASN A 101 12.42 29.97 1.94
CA ASN A 101 13.55 29.56 1.09
C ASN A 101 13.46 28.11 0.61
N TYR A 102 12.44 27.37 1.01
CA TYR A 102 12.30 25.94 0.72
C TYR A 102 10.96 25.63 0.03
N PHE A 103 10.97 24.54 -0.73
CA PHE A 103 9.77 23.95 -1.32
C PHE A 103 9.87 22.43 -1.24
N ILE A 104 8.74 21.75 -1.37
CA ILE A 104 8.66 20.30 -1.40
C ILE A 104 8.46 19.82 -2.83
N TYR A 105 9.22 18.80 -3.22
CA TYR A 105 9.10 18.15 -4.51
C TYR A 105 8.70 16.69 -4.33
N ILE A 106 7.55 16.28 -4.90
CA ILE A 106 6.95 14.96 -4.65
C ILE A 106 6.92 14.09 -5.90
N GLY A 107 7.23 12.81 -5.72
CA GLY A 107 6.99 11.75 -6.69
C GLY A 107 7.92 11.78 -7.89
N HIS A 108 9.16 12.27 -7.72
CA HIS A 108 10.14 12.36 -8.78
C HIS A 108 11.48 11.81 -8.33
N THR A 109 12.19 11.16 -9.25
CA THR A 109 13.49 10.52 -9.02
C THR A 109 14.68 11.38 -9.44
N ASN A 110 14.45 12.45 -10.19
CA ASN A 110 15.49 13.33 -10.68
C ASN A 110 14.92 14.73 -10.97
N TRP A 111 15.66 15.77 -10.61
CA TRP A 111 15.55 17.09 -11.22
C TRP A 111 16.92 17.47 -11.79
N SER A 112 17.01 17.95 -13.03
CA SER A 112 18.29 18.44 -13.51
C SER A 112 18.55 19.84 -12.95
N GLU A 113 19.80 20.17 -12.63
CA GLU A 113 20.22 21.54 -12.27
C GLU A 113 19.80 22.58 -13.31
N HIS A 114 19.66 22.14 -14.58
CA HIS A 114 19.24 22.96 -15.71
C HIS A 114 17.82 22.68 -16.20
N GLY A 115 17.07 21.80 -15.53
CA GLY A 115 15.70 21.45 -15.96
C GLY A 115 14.65 22.25 -15.24
N SER A 116 13.55 22.55 -15.93
CA SER A 116 12.34 22.99 -15.26
C SER A 116 11.80 21.87 -14.37
N LEU A 117 11.67 22.14 -13.08
CA LEU A 117 10.91 21.29 -12.17
C LEU A 117 9.48 21.11 -12.71
N ASP A 118 8.92 19.92 -12.54
CA ASP A 118 7.49 19.71 -12.78
C ASP A 118 6.71 20.54 -11.75
N LYS A 119 6.13 21.66 -12.21
CA LYS A 119 5.38 22.60 -11.37
C LYS A 119 4.20 21.93 -10.67
N GLU A 120 3.66 20.85 -11.23
CA GLU A 120 2.56 20.11 -10.60
C GLU A 120 3.01 19.21 -9.44
N SER A 121 4.31 19.06 -9.26
CA SER A 121 4.92 18.30 -8.15
C SER A 121 5.66 19.18 -7.16
N VAL A 122 5.62 20.49 -7.34
CA VAL A 122 6.23 21.48 -6.45
C VAL A 122 5.15 22.05 -5.53
N PHE A 123 5.40 21.98 -4.22
CA PHE A 123 4.49 22.43 -3.19
C PHE A 123 5.19 23.35 -2.20
N ASP A 124 4.45 24.33 -1.69
CA ASP A 124 4.92 25.19 -0.62
C ASP A 124 4.65 24.53 0.73
N ILE A 125 5.52 24.79 1.70
CA ILE A 125 5.33 24.37 3.08
C ILE A 125 4.21 25.25 3.69
N ASN A 126 3.35 24.64 4.48
CA ASN A 126 2.28 25.31 5.23
C ASN A 126 2.55 25.31 6.73
N GLU A 127 2.99 24.15 7.24
CA GLU A 127 3.18 23.92 8.66
C GLU A 127 4.23 22.82 8.85
N ILE A 128 5.09 22.98 9.85
CA ILE A 128 6.03 21.96 10.32
C ILE A 128 5.68 21.64 11.76
N ILE A 129 5.31 20.38 12.03
CA ILE A 129 4.92 19.88 13.35
C ILE A 129 6.00 18.92 13.82
N LEU A 130 6.79 19.37 14.79
CA LEU A 130 7.82 18.54 15.42
C LEU A 130 7.19 17.59 16.44
N HIS A 131 7.73 16.39 16.59
CA HIS A 131 7.33 15.49 17.68
C HIS A 131 7.62 16.14 19.04
N PRO A 132 6.67 16.12 20.00
CA PRO A 132 6.77 16.88 21.25
C PRO A 132 7.92 16.46 22.17
N MET A 133 8.41 15.22 22.06
CA MET A 133 9.57 14.76 22.85
C MET A 133 10.89 15.44 22.47
N ASN A 134 10.90 16.28 21.42
CA ASN A 134 12.06 17.09 21.02
C ASN A 134 12.26 18.37 21.87
N TYR A 135 11.35 18.64 22.81
CA TYR A 135 11.40 19.82 23.67
C TYR A 135 11.27 19.39 25.13
N ASN A 136 12.14 19.89 25.99
CA ASN A 136 11.94 19.73 27.42
C ASN A 136 10.77 20.60 27.91
N GLU A 137 10.36 20.43 29.17
CA GLU A 137 9.24 21.17 29.79
C GLU A 137 9.38 22.70 29.69
N ASN A 138 10.61 23.20 29.50
CA ASN A 138 10.91 24.62 29.36
C ASN A 138 10.84 25.11 27.90
N GLY A 139 10.43 24.26 26.95
CA GLY A 139 10.41 24.59 25.53
C GLY A 139 11.81 24.75 24.91
N THR A 140 12.87 24.40 25.65
CA THR A 140 14.22 24.38 25.09
C THR A 140 14.44 23.04 24.38
N GLN A 141 14.98 23.12 23.17
CA GLN A 141 15.27 22.00 22.30
C GLN A 141 16.19 21.03 23.06
N GLN A 142 15.66 19.87 23.45
CA GLN A 142 16.50 18.84 24.04
C GLN A 142 17.29 18.21 22.89
N TYR A 143 18.57 17.93 23.11
CA TYR A 143 19.42 17.31 22.10
C TYR A 143 18.68 16.13 21.47
N TYR A 144 18.56 16.13 20.14
CA TYR A 144 17.90 15.07 19.38
C TYR A 144 18.67 13.77 19.63
N GLY A 145 18.22 13.01 20.62
CA GLY A 145 18.54 11.60 20.65
C GLY A 145 17.96 11.00 19.36
N PRO A 146 18.63 10.01 18.75
CA PRO A 146 18.13 9.36 17.55
C PRO A 146 16.68 8.84 17.71
N MET A 147 16.21 8.64 18.94
CA MET A 147 14.89 8.10 19.29
C MET A 147 13.68 8.99 19.02
N ASP A 148 13.81 10.30 18.87
CA ASP A 148 12.66 11.23 18.76
C ASP A 148 12.67 12.09 17.49
N ASP A 149 13.51 11.68 16.54
CA ASP A 149 13.87 12.48 15.38
C ASP A 149 12.84 12.39 14.23
N ILE A 150 11.56 12.72 14.51
CA ILE A 150 10.54 12.82 13.46
C ILE A 150 9.72 14.11 13.50
N ALA A 151 9.28 14.54 12.33
CA ALA A 151 8.37 15.66 12.16
C ALA A 151 7.38 15.40 11.03
N ILE A 152 6.28 16.16 11.03
CA ILE A 152 5.29 16.17 9.96
C ILE A 152 5.35 17.53 9.28
N VAL A 153 5.45 17.52 7.95
CA VAL A 153 5.34 18.70 7.11
C VAL A 153 4.01 18.65 6.38
N LYS A 154 3.21 19.70 6.54
CA LYS A 154 1.99 19.91 5.76
C LYS A 154 2.27 20.91 4.64
N ILE A 155 1.60 20.73 3.51
CA ILE A 155 1.79 21.58 2.32
C ILE A 155 0.57 22.44 2.03
N ILE A 156 0.80 23.56 1.33
CA ILE A 156 -0.26 24.37 0.76
C ILE A 156 -0.69 23.73 -0.57
N SER A 157 -1.92 23.24 -0.64
CA SER A 157 -2.51 22.79 -1.92
C SER A 157 -2.90 24.02 -2.76
N SER A 158 -1.93 24.58 -3.48
CA SER A 158 -2.03 25.88 -4.13
C SER A 158 -2.97 25.95 -5.35
N SER A 159 -3.52 24.83 -5.83
CA SER A 159 -4.18 24.81 -7.15
C SER A 159 -5.65 24.39 -7.16
N GLY A 160 -6.24 23.98 -6.04
CA GLY A 160 -7.59 23.37 -6.03
C GLY A 160 -7.71 22.07 -6.85
N ARG A 161 -6.69 21.71 -7.63
CA ARG A 161 -6.56 20.45 -8.34
C ARG A 161 -5.96 19.45 -7.37
N LYS A 162 -6.79 18.48 -6.97
CA LYS A 162 -6.33 17.31 -6.21
C LYS A 162 -5.51 16.43 -7.14
N LYS A 163 -4.19 16.64 -7.18
CA LYS A 163 -3.28 15.64 -7.75
C LYS A 163 -3.36 14.41 -6.86
N PHE A 164 -3.63 13.25 -7.45
CA PHE A 164 -3.55 12.00 -6.71
C PHE A 164 -2.08 11.71 -6.45
N ILE A 165 -1.70 11.72 -5.18
CA ILE A 165 -0.37 11.37 -4.71
C ILE A 165 -0.51 10.10 -3.89
N SER A 166 0.23 9.07 -4.27
CA SER A 166 0.27 7.82 -3.50
C SER A 166 0.81 8.08 -2.11
N ARG A 167 0.33 7.30 -1.14
CA ARG A 167 0.77 7.35 0.25
C ARG A 167 1.68 6.15 0.53
N ALA A 168 2.70 6.37 1.36
CA ALA A 168 3.51 5.31 1.89
C ALA A 168 2.71 4.46 2.87
N LEU A 169 2.96 3.15 2.84
CA LEU A 169 2.48 2.22 3.84
C LEU A 169 3.43 2.20 5.04
N LEU A 170 2.86 2.24 6.23
CA LEU A 170 3.59 2.13 7.50
C LEU A 170 3.33 0.76 8.14
N LEU A 171 4.30 0.24 8.88
CA LEU A 171 4.15 -1.04 9.58
C LEU A 171 3.30 -0.86 10.85
N SER A 172 2.28 -1.71 11.05
CA SER A 172 1.44 -1.66 12.26
C SER A 172 2.01 -2.43 13.46
N VAL A 173 2.78 -3.50 13.22
CA VAL A 173 3.28 -4.44 14.25
C VAL A 173 4.73 -4.82 13.97
N ASP A 174 5.55 -4.94 15.01
CA ASP A 174 6.96 -5.34 14.89
C ASP A 174 7.08 -6.80 14.43
N THR A 175 7.24 -7.01 13.13
CA THR A 175 7.29 -8.33 12.49
C THR A 175 8.48 -8.36 11.55
N ILE A 176 9.68 -8.35 12.12
CA ILE A 176 10.93 -8.22 11.35
C ILE A 176 11.15 -9.42 10.43
N ASP A 177 10.76 -10.61 10.86
CA ASP A 177 11.07 -11.87 10.17
C ASP A 177 10.39 -12.02 8.80
N VAL A 178 9.34 -11.22 8.52
CA VAL A 178 8.62 -11.23 7.23
C VAL A 178 9.09 -10.13 6.27
N LEU A 179 10.07 -9.32 6.69
CA LEU A 179 10.60 -8.22 5.89
C LEU A 179 11.76 -8.71 5.04
N HIS A 180 11.71 -8.37 3.75
CA HIS A 180 12.73 -8.72 2.76
C HIS A 180 13.09 -7.49 1.92
N ASP A 181 14.19 -7.56 1.17
CA ASP A 181 14.62 -6.54 0.19
C ASP A 181 14.62 -5.11 0.75
N CYS A 182 15.12 -4.97 1.97
CA CYS A 182 15.26 -3.69 2.63
C CYS A 182 16.27 -2.81 1.89
N LYS A 183 15.92 -1.53 1.73
CA LYS A 183 16.73 -0.54 1.05
C LYS A 183 16.45 0.85 1.56
N TYR A 184 17.49 1.65 1.64
CA TYR A 184 17.34 3.08 1.68
C TYR A 184 17.12 3.61 0.27
N ILE A 185 16.06 4.40 0.10
CA ILE A 185 15.82 5.15 -1.14
C ILE A 185 15.83 6.63 -0.83
N GLY A 186 16.52 7.42 -1.64
CA GLY A 186 16.69 8.82 -1.30
C GLY A 186 17.75 9.50 -2.14
N TRP A 187 18.42 10.48 -1.58
CA TRP A 187 19.41 11.28 -2.28
C TRP A 187 20.60 11.60 -1.39
N MET A 188 21.74 11.84 -2.02
CA MET A 188 22.91 12.44 -1.36
C MET A 188 22.75 13.96 -1.32
N ASP A 189 23.41 14.61 -0.36
CA ASP A 189 23.56 16.04 -0.36
C ASP A 189 24.23 16.50 -1.66
N ASN A 190 23.65 17.51 -2.29
CA ASN A 190 24.07 18.06 -3.59
C ASN A 190 23.85 17.15 -4.82
N ASP A 191 23.40 15.91 -4.65
CA ASP A 191 22.96 15.11 -5.79
C ASP A 191 21.51 15.43 -6.14
N THR A 192 21.24 15.53 -7.44
CA THR A 192 19.87 15.72 -7.94
C THR A 192 19.21 14.43 -8.38
N LYS A 193 19.99 13.34 -8.43
CA LYS A 193 19.56 12.01 -8.83
C LYS A 193 19.35 11.15 -7.59
N PHE A 194 18.19 10.51 -7.52
CA PHE A 194 17.93 9.55 -6.45
C PHE A 194 18.87 8.35 -6.55
N ILE A 195 19.14 7.73 -5.40
CA ILE A 195 19.90 6.51 -5.27
C ILE A 195 19.15 5.50 -4.39
N THR A 196 19.54 4.25 -4.55
CA THR A 196 19.14 3.13 -3.71
C THR A 196 20.38 2.53 -3.07
N ILE A 197 20.31 2.22 -1.77
CA ILE A 197 21.35 1.54 -1.01
C ILE A 197 20.69 0.33 -0.35
N ASP A 198 21.19 -0.87 -0.64
CA ASP A 198 20.65 -2.08 -0.03
C ASP A 198 20.97 -2.10 1.46
N ALA A 199 20.02 -2.57 2.26
CA ALA A 199 20.12 -2.64 3.70
C ALA A 199 19.66 -4.01 4.20
N THR A 200 20.28 -4.51 5.26
CA THR A 200 19.90 -5.73 5.95
C THR A 200 19.59 -5.41 7.40
N ILE A 201 18.42 -5.82 7.89
CA ILE A 201 18.08 -5.71 9.31
C ILE A 201 18.82 -6.81 10.08
N ILE A 202 19.65 -6.41 11.04
CA ILE A 202 20.44 -7.33 11.85
C ILE A 202 19.67 -7.66 13.13
N ASN A 203 19.36 -8.95 13.30
CA ASN A 203 18.67 -9.45 14.50
C ASN A 203 19.64 -9.78 15.66
N LYS A 204 20.96 -9.75 15.41
CA LYS A 204 22.01 -9.88 16.43
C LYS A 204 22.39 -8.50 16.96
N TYR A 205 21.74 -8.10 18.04
CA TYR A 205 21.85 -6.74 18.59
C TYR A 205 23.18 -6.42 19.28
N ASP A 206 23.98 -7.43 19.63
CA ASP A 206 25.26 -7.26 20.34
C ASP A 206 26.22 -6.33 19.59
N ASP A 207 26.24 -6.41 18.25
CA ASP A 207 27.08 -5.53 17.42
C ASP A 207 26.62 -4.08 17.56
N CYS A 208 25.33 -3.79 17.38
CA CYS A 208 24.83 -2.43 17.54
C CYS A 208 24.99 -1.89 18.98
N GLN A 209 24.78 -2.72 20.01
CA GLN A 209 25.01 -2.29 21.40
C GLN A 209 26.48 -1.94 21.68
N LYS A 210 27.41 -2.64 21.03
CA LYS A 210 28.85 -2.37 21.16
C LYS A 210 29.24 -1.03 20.55
N TYR A 211 28.68 -0.67 19.38
CA TYR A 211 29.06 0.55 18.67
C TYR A 211 28.20 1.77 19.02
N PHE A 212 26.93 1.56 19.37
CA PHE A 212 25.97 2.62 19.66
C PHE A 212 25.48 2.48 21.11
N LYS A 213 26.05 3.30 22.00
CA LYS A 213 25.74 3.25 23.45
C LYS A 213 24.25 3.42 23.76
N ASP A 214 23.54 4.20 22.94
CA ASP A 214 22.11 4.49 23.13
C ASP A 214 21.20 3.57 22.31
N PHE A 215 21.75 2.48 21.73
CA PHE A 215 20.94 1.55 20.95
C PHE A 215 19.96 0.78 21.84
N ASN A 216 18.69 0.82 21.43
CA ASN A 216 17.63 0.04 22.03
C ASN A 216 16.84 -0.69 20.93
N PRO A 217 16.86 -2.04 20.90
CA PRO A 217 16.18 -2.79 19.84
C PRO A 217 14.66 -2.65 19.89
N LYS A 218 14.08 -2.15 20.99
CA LYS A 218 12.65 -1.83 21.05
C LYS A 218 12.31 -0.61 20.22
N THR A 219 13.21 0.36 20.12
CA THR A 219 12.93 1.64 19.47
C THR A 219 13.69 1.86 18.16
N MET A 220 14.72 1.07 17.89
CA MET A 220 15.58 1.20 16.72
C MET A 220 15.76 -0.11 15.96
N TYR A 221 16.00 0.00 14.66
CA TYR A 221 16.57 -1.04 13.84
C TYR A 221 18.10 -0.96 13.88
N CYS A 222 18.76 -2.12 13.96
CA CYS A 222 20.17 -2.30 13.69
C CYS A 222 20.31 -2.72 12.23
N LEU A 223 21.11 -2.01 11.43
CA LEU A 223 21.11 -2.14 9.97
C LEU A 223 22.54 -2.29 9.46
N GLN A 224 22.75 -3.24 8.56
CA GLN A 224 23.95 -3.30 7.73
C GLN A 224 23.63 -2.75 6.35
N ILE A 225 24.32 -1.71 5.89
CA ILE A 225 24.14 -1.22 4.52
C ILE A 225 25.22 -1.78 3.60
N ASN A 226 24.86 -2.09 2.36
CA ASN A 226 25.83 -2.45 1.34
C ASN A 226 26.13 -1.19 0.50
N ASN A 227 27.14 -0.42 0.91
CA ASN A 227 27.54 0.78 0.20
C ASN A 227 29.02 0.76 -0.20
N ASP A 228 29.28 1.05 -1.48
CA ASP A 228 30.64 1.30 -1.95
C ASP A 228 31.02 2.77 -1.67
N CYS A 229 31.73 3.01 -0.57
CA CYS A 229 32.22 4.32 -0.16
C CYS A 229 33.13 4.99 -1.21
N LYS A 230 33.67 4.24 -2.19
CA LYS A 230 34.51 4.78 -3.27
C LYS A 230 33.66 5.52 -4.29
N ILE A 231 32.42 5.08 -4.47
CA ILE A 231 31.48 5.60 -5.46
C ILE A 231 30.59 6.66 -4.81
N ARG A 232 30.22 6.49 -3.55
CA ARG A 232 29.24 7.35 -2.86
C ARG A 232 29.75 7.74 -1.49
N ASN A 233 29.85 9.04 -1.24
CA ASN A 233 30.14 9.62 0.07
C ASN A 233 29.39 10.97 0.20
N GLY A 234 29.07 11.37 1.42
CA GLY A 234 28.24 12.54 1.71
C GLY A 234 27.12 12.25 2.69
N HIS A 235 26.23 13.21 2.87
CA HIS A 235 25.02 13.07 3.69
C HIS A 235 23.90 12.44 2.86
N PHE A 236 23.46 11.26 3.25
CA PHE A 236 22.29 10.62 2.66
C PHE A 236 21.02 11.05 3.42
N TYR A 237 19.93 11.27 2.67
CA TYR A 237 18.59 11.50 3.19
C TYR A 237 17.62 10.53 2.54
N GLY A 238 16.90 9.72 3.32
CA GLY A 238 15.88 8.85 2.76
C GLY A 238 15.14 7.97 3.75
N PRO A 239 13.94 7.47 3.38
CA PRO A 239 13.29 6.38 4.12
C PRO A 239 14.01 5.03 3.97
N LEU A 240 13.95 4.23 5.02
CA LEU A 240 14.15 2.78 4.95
C LEU A 240 12.85 2.13 4.47
N ILE A 241 12.91 1.46 3.33
CA ILE A 241 11.79 0.73 2.75
C ILE A 241 12.15 -0.74 2.65
N CYS A 242 11.30 -1.58 3.20
CA CYS A 242 11.37 -3.02 3.00
C CYS A 242 10.14 -3.51 2.27
N SER A 243 10.19 -4.74 1.79
CA SER A 243 9.09 -5.38 1.13
C SER A 243 8.55 -6.53 1.95
N ILE A 244 7.24 -6.75 1.87
CA ILE A 244 6.60 -7.98 2.30
C ILE A 244 6.09 -8.68 1.05
N GLU A 245 6.40 -9.96 0.95
CA GLU A 245 5.88 -10.81 -0.10
C GLU A 245 4.61 -11.50 0.39
N SER A 246 3.53 -11.32 -0.35
CA SER A 246 2.32 -12.11 -0.18
C SER A 246 1.91 -12.66 -1.54
N HIS A 247 2.02 -13.98 -1.69
CA HIS A 247 1.73 -14.71 -2.93
C HIS A 247 2.52 -14.20 -4.14
N SER A 248 1.90 -13.32 -4.94
CA SER A 248 2.43 -12.79 -6.21
C SER A 248 2.61 -11.27 -6.18
N PHE A 249 2.42 -10.64 -5.02
CA PHE A 249 2.55 -9.20 -4.86
C PHE A 249 3.64 -8.86 -3.86
N LYS A 250 4.42 -7.84 -4.22
CA LYS A 250 5.45 -7.24 -3.38
C LYS A 250 4.93 -5.91 -2.88
N ILE A 251 4.77 -5.78 -1.57
CA ILE A 251 4.25 -4.56 -0.94
C ILE A 251 5.42 -3.82 -0.29
N ASN A 252 5.66 -2.59 -0.71
CA ASN A 252 6.69 -1.74 -0.11
C ASN A 252 6.15 -1.03 1.14
N ILE A 253 6.89 -1.11 2.24
CA ILE A 253 6.54 -0.56 3.54
C ILE A 253 7.68 0.31 4.03
N THR A 254 7.35 1.50 4.50
CA THR A 254 8.29 2.42 5.11
C THR A 254 8.42 2.11 6.61
N LEU A 255 9.64 1.84 7.05
CA LEU A 255 9.94 1.44 8.42
C LEU A 255 10.58 2.54 9.24
N SER A 256 11.36 3.40 8.57
CA SER A 256 12.14 4.47 9.17
C SER A 256 12.32 5.61 8.18
N ILE A 257 12.61 6.80 8.70
CA ILE A 257 13.13 7.94 7.94
C ILE A 257 14.39 8.37 8.66
N THR A 258 15.47 8.56 7.92
CA THR A 258 16.77 8.85 8.52
C THR A 258 17.60 9.71 7.59
N SER A 259 18.56 10.41 8.18
CA SER A 259 19.77 10.83 7.51
C SER A 259 21.00 10.21 8.16
N PHE A 260 22.01 9.92 7.34
CA PHE A 260 23.30 9.45 7.84
C PHE A 260 24.44 9.91 6.93
N VAL A 261 25.64 9.94 7.47
CA VAL A 261 26.85 10.30 6.72
C VAL A 261 27.51 9.03 6.23
N ILE A 262 27.78 8.99 4.92
CA ILE A 262 28.64 7.99 4.31
C ILE A 262 30.03 8.61 4.20
N GLU A 263 30.94 8.14 5.04
CA GLU A 263 32.32 8.61 5.03
C GLU A 263 33.09 8.20 3.77
N LYS A 264 34.13 8.95 3.44
CA LYS A 264 35.05 8.61 2.34
C LYS A 264 35.92 7.44 2.75
N CYS A 265 36.17 6.47 1.87
CA CYS A 265 37.01 5.33 2.23
C CYS A 265 38.42 5.73 2.73
N SER A 266 38.94 6.89 2.33
CA SER A 266 40.24 7.38 2.78
C SER A 266 40.29 7.83 4.24
N THR A 267 39.13 8.14 4.85
CA THR A 267 39.05 8.54 6.28
C THR A 267 38.95 7.34 7.22
N LEU A 268 38.68 6.16 6.67
CA LEU A 268 38.45 4.91 7.39
C LEU A 268 39.78 4.21 7.71
N THR A 269 40.60 4.82 8.57
CA THR A 269 41.85 4.19 9.05
C THR A 269 41.62 3.52 10.40
N GLY A 270 41.67 2.18 10.45
CA GLY A 270 41.75 1.41 11.70
C GLY A 270 40.42 0.86 12.24
N ILE A 271 39.31 1.08 11.53
CA ILE A 271 38.01 0.44 11.78
C ILE A 271 37.90 -0.74 10.82
N SER A 272 37.34 -1.88 11.25
CA SER A 272 37.13 -3.01 10.33
C SER A 272 35.95 -2.69 9.41
N PHE A 273 36.08 -2.98 8.12
CA PHE A 273 35.08 -2.72 7.08
C PHE A 273 33.67 -3.26 7.41
N GLU A 274 33.59 -4.32 8.22
CA GLU A 274 32.34 -4.89 8.70
C GLU A 274 31.56 -3.95 9.63
N THR A 275 32.25 -3.09 10.37
CA THR A 275 31.65 -2.13 11.31
C THR A 275 31.34 -0.77 10.66
N GLU A 276 32.01 -0.46 9.55
CA GLU A 276 31.82 0.79 8.78
C GLU A 276 30.45 0.89 8.12
N ASN A 277 29.77 -0.24 8.01
CA ASN A 277 28.48 -0.36 7.35
C ASN A 277 27.31 -0.57 8.33
N LEU A 278 27.56 -0.42 9.63
CA LEU A 278 26.55 -0.58 10.66
C LEU A 278 25.86 0.76 10.96
N PHE A 279 24.54 0.79 10.91
CA PHE A 279 23.71 1.98 11.14
C PHE A 279 22.56 1.64 12.10
N ILE A 280 22.05 2.68 12.76
CA ILE A 280 20.84 2.60 13.57
C ILE A 280 19.79 3.55 13.00
N SER A 281 18.52 3.14 13.03
CA SER A 281 17.41 3.93 12.47
C SER A 281 16.18 3.75 13.34
N SER A 282 15.49 4.84 13.66
CA SER A 282 14.33 4.79 14.56
C SER A 282 13.11 4.12 13.92
N LYS A 283 12.42 3.26 14.68
CA LYS A 283 11.22 2.57 14.19
C LYS A 283 10.05 3.54 14.13
N LEU A 284 9.46 3.74 12.96
CA LEU A 284 8.23 4.54 12.81
C LEU A 284 7.06 3.97 13.63
N LEU A 285 7.09 2.66 13.90
CA LEU A 285 6.16 1.96 14.79
C LEU A 285 5.99 2.64 16.15
N ASN A 286 7.06 3.21 16.72
CA ASN A 286 6.98 3.85 18.04
C ASN A 286 6.15 5.14 18.04
N PHE A 287 5.95 5.73 16.87
CA PHE A 287 5.30 7.03 16.72
C PHE A 287 3.87 6.93 16.21
N GLN A 288 3.33 5.72 16.03
CA GLN A 288 1.98 5.52 15.47
C GLN A 288 0.90 6.32 16.16
N LYS A 289 0.92 6.35 17.50
CA LYS A 289 -0.07 7.10 18.28
C LYS A 289 -0.04 8.57 17.88
N TRP A 290 1.15 9.17 17.87
CA TRP A 290 1.34 10.57 17.49
C TRP A 290 1.01 10.82 16.01
N ILE A 291 1.43 9.94 15.11
CA ILE A 291 1.09 10.00 13.69
C ILE A 291 -0.44 9.99 13.52
N ASN A 292 -1.17 9.13 14.24
CA ASN A 292 -2.64 9.06 14.18
C ASN A 292 -3.33 10.33 14.69
N GLU A 293 -2.72 11.02 15.64
CA GLU A 293 -3.22 12.30 16.16
C GLU A 293 -2.98 13.46 15.19
N LYS A 294 -1.92 13.42 14.38
CA LYS A 294 -1.45 14.55 13.56
C LYS A 294 -1.66 14.38 12.06
N VAL A 295 -1.80 13.15 11.59
CA VAL A 295 -1.96 12.79 10.17
C VAL A 295 -3.39 12.32 9.94
N LYS A 296 -4.02 12.82 8.87
CA LYS A 296 -5.36 12.40 8.48
C LYS A 296 -5.32 11.10 7.71
N LYS A 297 -5.91 10.05 8.29
CA LYS A 297 -6.02 8.71 7.70
C LYS A 297 -4.66 8.14 7.23
N PRO A 298 -3.64 8.02 8.10
CA PRO A 298 -2.42 7.28 7.76
C PRO A 298 -2.75 5.84 7.35
N LEU A 299 -1.93 5.26 6.47
CA LEU A 299 -2.10 3.88 6.02
C LEU A 299 -1.13 2.96 6.75
N TYR A 300 -1.68 1.95 7.42
CA TYR A 300 -0.90 0.91 8.07
C TYR A 300 -1.18 -0.46 7.48
N ILE A 301 -0.21 -1.35 7.61
CA ILE A 301 -0.33 -2.75 7.23
C ILE A 301 0.09 -3.66 8.39
N GLU A 302 -0.76 -4.65 8.67
CA GLU A 302 -0.46 -5.76 9.59
C GLU A 302 -0.12 -7.00 8.76
N PRO A 303 1.14 -7.47 8.75
CA PRO A 303 1.55 -8.54 7.85
C PRO A 303 0.79 -9.86 8.07
N ASN A 304 0.45 -10.16 9.32
CA ASN A 304 -0.25 -11.39 9.70
C ASN A 304 -1.69 -11.46 9.16
N SER A 305 -2.31 -10.31 8.87
CA SER A 305 -3.66 -10.25 8.30
C SER A 305 -3.72 -10.83 6.88
N PHE A 306 -2.62 -10.77 6.13
CA PHE A 306 -2.54 -11.35 4.78
C PHE A 306 -2.33 -12.86 4.80
N MET A 307 -1.61 -13.38 5.80
CA MET A 307 -1.36 -14.82 5.89
C MET A 307 -2.64 -15.60 6.22
N ALA A 308 -3.53 -15.02 7.04
CA ALA A 308 -4.79 -15.65 7.44
C ALA A 308 -5.79 -15.87 6.29
N ILE A 309 -5.68 -15.10 5.19
CA ILE A 309 -6.59 -15.19 4.04
C ILE A 309 -6.28 -16.45 3.19
N THR A 310 -5.10 -17.04 3.34
CA THR A 310 -4.60 -18.11 2.46
C THR A 310 -5.09 -19.51 2.80
N THR A 311 -5.63 -19.74 4.00
CA THR A 311 -5.93 -21.10 4.49
C THR A 311 -7.41 -21.49 4.46
N GLN A 312 -8.30 -20.62 3.97
CA GLN A 312 -9.67 -21.05 3.63
C GLN A 312 -9.73 -21.49 2.17
N THR A 313 -9.17 -22.67 1.90
CA THR A 313 -9.67 -23.45 0.76
C THR A 313 -11.02 -24.00 1.20
N GLU A 314 -12.11 -23.29 0.86
CA GLU A 314 -13.44 -23.91 0.93
C GLU A 314 -13.38 -25.16 0.03
N GLU A 315 -13.49 -26.34 0.63
CA GLU A 315 -13.81 -27.55 -0.12
C GLU A 315 -15.14 -27.30 -0.82
N ILE A 316 -15.09 -27.04 -2.13
CA ILE A 316 -16.28 -26.95 -2.95
C ILE A 316 -16.95 -28.34 -2.90
N PRO A 317 -18.16 -28.48 -2.33
CA PRO A 317 -18.88 -29.75 -2.40
C PRO A 317 -19.17 -30.04 -3.88
N ILE A 318 -18.60 -31.13 -4.37
CA ILE A 318 -18.90 -31.65 -5.71
C ILE A 318 -20.35 -32.16 -5.66
N TYR A 319 -21.29 -31.35 -6.12
CA TYR A 319 -22.64 -31.82 -6.45
C TYR A 319 -22.57 -32.53 -7.81
N THR A 320 -22.65 -33.85 -7.81
CA THR A 320 -22.91 -34.66 -9.00
C THR A 320 -24.35 -34.46 -9.44
N THR A 321 -24.58 -33.57 -10.41
CA THR A 321 -25.84 -33.51 -11.15
C THR A 321 -25.82 -34.50 -12.30
N THR A 322 -26.56 -35.60 -12.16
CA THR A 322 -26.83 -36.57 -13.23
C THR A 322 -27.85 -35.96 -14.20
N THR A 323 -27.40 -35.51 -15.37
CA THR A 323 -28.29 -35.07 -16.46
C THR A 323 -28.54 -36.24 -17.41
N ALA A 324 -29.78 -36.74 -17.48
CA ALA A 324 -30.19 -37.73 -18.47
C ALA A 324 -30.27 -37.08 -19.86
N ILE A 325 -29.44 -37.54 -20.79
CA ILE A 325 -29.49 -37.16 -22.21
C ILE A 325 -30.44 -38.12 -22.92
N ALA A 326 -31.56 -37.59 -23.43
CA ALA A 326 -32.47 -38.30 -24.31
C ALA A 326 -31.89 -38.35 -25.73
N THR A 327 -31.59 -39.58 -26.18
CA THR A 327 -31.09 -39.91 -27.52
C THR A 327 -32.20 -39.78 -28.55
N VAL A 328 -32.04 -38.90 -29.55
CA VAL A 328 -32.84 -38.93 -30.78
C VAL A 328 -32.01 -39.65 -31.86
N ILE A 329 -32.50 -40.82 -32.25
CA ILE A 329 -31.95 -41.66 -33.31
C ILE A 329 -32.45 -41.13 -34.66
N THR A 330 -31.55 -40.86 -35.59
CA THR A 330 -31.90 -40.72 -37.01
C THR A 330 -30.99 -41.63 -37.82
N THR A 331 -31.55 -42.75 -38.27
CA THR A 331 -30.88 -43.75 -39.11
C THR A 331 -31.07 -43.38 -40.58
N THR A 332 -29.99 -43.28 -41.34
CA THR A 332 -30.02 -43.51 -42.80
C THR A 332 -28.81 -44.34 -43.18
N MET A 333 -29.03 -45.19 -44.17
CA MET A 333 -28.40 -46.48 -44.39
C MET A 333 -27.68 -46.50 -45.74
N ILE A 334 -26.68 -47.39 -45.82
CA ILE A 334 -26.26 -48.20 -47.00
C ILE A 334 -25.05 -47.74 -47.87
N ASN A 335 -24.08 -48.66 -47.87
CA ASN A 335 -23.15 -49.16 -48.90
C ASN A 335 -21.88 -48.40 -49.34
N GLY A 336 -20.75 -49.11 -49.19
CA GLY A 336 -20.10 -49.70 -50.37
C GLY A 336 -18.58 -49.47 -50.55
N ASN A 337 -17.80 -50.47 -50.13
CA ASN A 337 -16.54 -50.98 -50.71
C ASN A 337 -15.26 -50.13 -50.86
N GLN A 338 -14.17 -50.88 -50.65
CA GLN A 338 -12.74 -50.56 -50.65
C GLN A 338 -12.21 -49.99 -51.98
N ILE A 339 -11.09 -49.27 -51.92
CA ILE A 339 -9.87 -49.49 -52.74
C ILE A 339 -8.69 -48.71 -52.12
N LYS A 340 -7.55 -49.41 -51.93
CA LYS A 340 -6.21 -48.84 -51.73
C LYS A 340 -5.66 -48.36 -53.08
N SER A 341 -5.09 -47.16 -53.13
CA SER A 341 -4.18 -46.75 -54.20
C SER A 341 -3.20 -45.68 -53.69
N MET A 342 -1.91 -46.02 -53.72
CA MET A 342 -0.78 -45.09 -53.63
C MET A 342 -0.54 -44.47 -55.01
N THR A 343 -0.54 -43.14 -55.14
CA THR A 343 0.37 -42.48 -56.10
C THR A 343 0.62 -41.01 -55.77
N LYS A 344 1.92 -40.69 -55.63
CA LYS A 344 2.66 -39.45 -55.94
C LYS A 344 2.07 -38.06 -55.62
N GLN A 345 2.83 -37.36 -54.78
CA GLN A 345 3.03 -35.91 -54.77
C GLN A 345 3.04 -35.28 -56.17
N PRO A 346 2.53 -34.04 -56.24
CA PRO A 346 3.44 -32.94 -56.51
C PRO A 346 3.33 -31.81 -55.46
N ARG A 347 4.49 -31.29 -55.06
CA ARG A 347 4.62 -29.92 -54.55
C ARG A 347 4.14 -28.95 -55.62
N ILE A 348 3.39 -27.93 -55.24
CA ILE A 348 3.71 -26.52 -55.44
C ILE A 348 2.73 -25.68 -54.61
N ASN A 349 3.33 -24.71 -53.92
CA ASN A 349 2.72 -23.72 -53.05
C ASN A 349 1.74 -22.81 -53.80
N GLN A 350 0.56 -22.54 -53.22
CA GLN A 350 -0.05 -21.20 -53.07
C GLN A 350 -1.52 -21.26 -52.60
N SER A 351 -1.83 -20.49 -51.56
CA SER A 351 -3.15 -19.97 -51.10
C SER A 351 -2.95 -19.65 -49.61
N LYS A 352 -3.04 -18.43 -49.07
CA LYS A 352 -4.00 -17.31 -49.19
C LYS A 352 -5.48 -17.73 -49.08
N ASN A 353 -6.01 -17.32 -47.92
CA ASN A 353 -7.38 -16.99 -47.54
C ASN A 353 -8.32 -18.09 -47.05
N ILE A 354 -8.86 -17.83 -45.83
CA ILE A 354 -10.30 -17.83 -45.47
C ILE A 354 -10.90 -19.27 -45.43
N ASP A 355 -11.39 -19.80 -44.31
CA ASP A 355 -12.61 -19.37 -43.63
C ASP A 355 -12.90 -20.17 -42.33
N ASN A 356 -13.78 -19.58 -41.49
CA ASN A 356 -14.80 -20.20 -40.64
C ASN A 356 -14.47 -20.97 -39.34
N ASP A 357 -14.49 -20.20 -38.25
CA ASP A 357 -15.57 -20.16 -37.24
C ASP A 357 -16.19 -21.47 -36.72
N VAL A 358 -15.97 -21.78 -35.44
CA VAL A 358 -16.95 -22.45 -34.56
C VAL A 358 -16.79 -21.91 -33.12
N GLY A 359 -17.61 -20.91 -32.80
CA GLY A 359 -18.48 -20.91 -31.61
C GLY A 359 -17.88 -21.26 -30.25
N GLY A 360 -17.24 -20.29 -29.62
CA GLY A 360 -17.03 -20.28 -28.17
C GLY A 360 -17.30 -18.88 -27.63
N TRP A 361 -18.42 -18.69 -26.95
CA TRP A 361 -18.73 -17.46 -26.22
C TRP A 361 -17.66 -17.21 -25.15
N LYS A 362 -16.62 -16.44 -25.48
CA LYS A 362 -15.70 -15.89 -24.48
C LYS A 362 -16.30 -14.59 -23.94
N ILE A 363 -17.03 -14.70 -22.84
CA ILE A 363 -17.41 -13.57 -22.00
C ILE A 363 -16.15 -13.08 -21.29
N ASN A 364 -15.33 -12.29 -21.99
CA ASN A 364 -14.34 -11.40 -21.38
C ASN A 364 -14.92 -9.98 -21.35
N ASN A 365 -16.10 -9.84 -20.71
CA ASN A 365 -16.61 -8.56 -20.26
C ASN A 365 -16.25 -8.41 -18.78
N THR A 366 -15.17 -7.68 -18.54
CA THR A 366 -14.97 -6.64 -17.53
C THR A 366 -15.85 -6.65 -16.28
N PHE A 367 -15.24 -6.68 -15.09
CA PHE A 367 -15.76 -5.95 -13.94
C PHE A 367 -14.88 -4.73 -13.65
N HIS A 368 -15.33 -3.56 -14.11
CA HIS A 368 -14.82 -2.27 -13.67
C HIS A 368 -15.25 -2.05 -12.20
N TYR A 369 -14.35 -2.33 -11.25
CA TYR A 369 -14.62 -2.09 -9.81
C TYR A 369 -14.42 -0.63 -9.39
N LEU A 370 -14.09 0.28 -10.32
CA LEU A 370 -13.86 1.72 -10.05
C LEU A 370 -15.15 2.56 -9.83
N ALA A 371 -16.32 1.93 -9.81
CA ALA A 371 -17.59 2.63 -9.60
C ALA A 371 -18.19 2.46 -8.19
N LEU A 372 -17.67 1.56 -7.35
CA LEU A 372 -18.28 1.27 -6.04
C LEU A 372 -18.18 2.42 -5.03
N ASP A 373 -17.15 3.25 -5.10
CA ASP A 373 -17.03 4.45 -4.24
C ASP A 373 -17.99 5.59 -4.63
N ARG A 374 -18.71 5.45 -5.75
CA ARG A 374 -19.77 6.39 -6.17
C ARG A 374 -21.16 5.75 -6.21
N ILE A 375 -21.30 4.48 -5.82
CA ILE A 375 -22.63 3.90 -5.65
C ILE A 375 -23.22 4.57 -4.42
N ASN A 376 -24.18 5.46 -4.67
CA ASN A 376 -25.05 5.94 -3.63
C ASN A 376 -25.73 4.71 -3.03
N TRP A 377 -25.40 4.34 -1.79
CA TRP A 377 -25.91 3.11 -1.16
C TRP A 377 -27.39 3.23 -0.78
N VAL A 378 -27.94 4.45 -0.81
CA VAL A 378 -29.32 4.76 -0.43
C VAL A 378 -30.37 3.97 -1.20
N PRO A 379 -30.32 3.81 -2.55
CA PRO A 379 -31.30 3.01 -3.29
C PRO A 379 -31.23 1.52 -2.96
N CYS A 380 -30.03 0.98 -2.71
CA CYS A 380 -29.88 -0.42 -2.29
C CYS A 380 -30.48 -0.66 -0.90
N ILE A 381 -30.22 0.23 0.06
CA ILE A 381 -30.79 0.14 1.41
C ILE A 381 -32.32 0.26 1.35
N ILE A 382 -32.84 1.21 0.58
CA ILE A 382 -34.30 1.37 0.39
C ILE A 382 -34.92 0.12 -0.24
N PHE A 383 -34.27 -0.47 -1.25
CA PHE A 383 -34.74 -1.71 -1.88
C PHE A 383 -34.84 -2.87 -0.88
N PHE A 384 -33.84 -3.06 -0.03
CA PHE A 384 -33.87 -4.12 0.99
C PHE A 384 -34.96 -3.90 2.04
N ILE A 385 -35.18 -2.65 2.46
CA ILE A 385 -36.27 -2.32 3.40
C ILE A 385 -37.64 -2.61 2.77
N LEU A 386 -37.84 -2.20 1.51
CA LEU A 386 -39.11 -2.46 0.81
C LEU A 386 -39.34 -3.96 0.60
N MET A 387 -38.31 -4.70 0.18
CA MET A 387 -38.40 -6.15 0.05
C MET A 387 -38.79 -6.83 1.36
N PHE A 388 -38.17 -6.40 2.48
CA PHE A 388 -38.50 -6.93 3.80
C PHE A 388 -39.93 -6.60 4.23
N MET A 389 -40.40 -5.38 3.98
CA MET A 389 -41.81 -5.02 4.23
C MET A 389 -42.76 -5.86 3.40
N THR A 390 -42.48 -6.08 2.11
CA THR A 390 -43.32 -6.89 1.24
C THR A 390 -43.39 -8.34 1.71
N VAL A 391 -42.26 -8.96 2.02
CA VAL A 391 -42.21 -10.33 2.57
C VAL A 391 -43.00 -10.43 3.89
N SER A 392 -42.87 -9.42 4.75
CA SER A 392 -43.61 -9.37 6.02
C SER A 392 -45.13 -9.25 5.81
N ILE A 393 -45.56 -8.45 4.83
CA ILE A 393 -46.98 -8.32 4.47
C ILE A 393 -47.53 -9.63 3.91
N PHE A 394 -46.79 -10.30 3.03
CA PHE A 394 -47.21 -11.60 2.50
C PHE A 394 -47.33 -12.66 3.60
N ALA A 395 -46.36 -12.73 4.52
CA ALA A 395 -46.43 -13.63 5.67
C ALA A 395 -47.64 -13.32 6.57
N LEU A 396 -47.97 -12.05 6.79
CA LEU A 396 -49.16 -11.65 7.55
C LEU A 396 -50.46 -12.00 6.84
N LEU A 397 -50.53 -11.82 5.52
CA LEU A 397 -51.70 -12.18 4.71
C LEU A 397 -51.91 -13.70 4.70
N GLU A 398 -50.85 -14.50 4.53
CA GLU A 398 -50.94 -15.95 4.65
C GLU A 398 -51.42 -16.37 6.05
N CYS A 399 -50.96 -15.69 7.11
CA CYS A 399 -51.45 -15.96 8.47
C CYS A 399 -52.91 -15.53 8.72
N ALA A 400 -53.44 -14.59 7.94
CA ALA A 400 -54.80 -14.07 8.12
C ALA A 400 -55.84 -14.85 7.29
N PHE A 401 -55.43 -15.45 6.18
CA PHE A 401 -56.31 -16.19 5.27
C PHE A 401 -56.32 -17.72 5.50
N VAL A 402 -55.44 -18.24 6.37
CA VAL A 402 -55.45 -19.62 6.89
C VAL A 402 -56.07 -19.66 8.28
#